data_AF-A0A4P8ZFI4-F1
#
_entry.id   AF-A0A4P8ZFI4-F1
#
_cell.length_a   1.000
_cell.length_b   1.000
_cell.length_c   1.000
_cell.angle_alpha   90.00
_cell.angle_beta   90.00
_cell.angle_gamma   90.00
#
_symmetry.space_group_name_H-M   'P 1'
#
loop_
_entity.id
_entity.type
_entity.pdbx_description
1 polymer ?
#
loop_
_entity_poly.entity_id
_entity_poly.type
_entity_poly.pdbx_seq_one_letter_code
_entity_poly.pdbx_strand_id
1 'polypeptide(L)'
;MRAHRIRTTIPVTADQVAHRRARGSRGGRPPAFDSVTHKNCSTVERGFSHLKHHRALAIRYDKLAVRYQATIHIARIDHWLKGHT
;
A
#
# COMPACT_ATOMS: atom_id res chain seq x y z
N MET A 1 7.54 -1.24 -14.84
CA MET A 1 8.44 -1.44 -13.66
C MET A 1 9.84 -1.91 -14.03
N ARG A 2 10.00 -3.04 -14.72
CA ARG A 2 11.34 -3.57 -15.07
C ARG A 2 12.17 -2.68 -15.98
N ALA A 3 11.55 -2.10 -17.01
CA ALA A 3 12.19 -1.11 -17.88
C ALA A 3 12.64 0.16 -17.13
N HIS A 4 11.97 0.48 -16.03
CA HIS A 4 12.27 1.67 -15.21
C HIS A 4 13.14 1.35 -13.97
N ARG A 5 13.68 0.12 -13.87
CA ARG A 5 14.51 -0.36 -12.75
C ARG A 5 13.87 -0.19 -11.35
N ILE A 6 12.54 -0.18 -11.29
CA ILE A 6 11.80 -0.11 -10.02
C ILE A 6 11.79 -1.49 -9.39
N ARG A 7 12.31 -1.62 -8.16
CA ARG A 7 12.28 -2.87 -7.40
C ARG A 7 10.84 -3.21 -7.03
N THR A 8 10.43 -4.45 -7.31
CA THR A 8 9.10 -4.95 -6.91
C THR A 8 9.17 -5.42 -5.46
N THR A 9 8.62 -4.63 -4.55
CA THR A 9 8.57 -4.95 -3.11
C THR A 9 7.30 -5.73 -2.74
N ILE A 10 6.33 -5.81 -3.64
CA ILE A 10 5.05 -6.50 -3.41
C ILE A 10 5.26 -8.02 -3.52
N PRO A 11 4.72 -8.82 -2.59
CA PRO A 11 4.80 -10.27 -2.67
C PRO A 11 4.03 -10.80 -3.88
N VAL A 12 4.56 -11.86 -4.50
CA VAL A 12 3.87 -12.60 -5.56
C VAL A 12 2.98 -13.64 -4.91
N THR A 13 1.73 -13.77 -5.38
CA THR A 13 0.80 -14.77 -4.83
C THR A 13 1.28 -16.18 -5.16
N ALA A 14 0.92 -17.16 -4.33
CA ALA A 14 1.32 -18.55 -4.54
C ALA A 14 0.87 -19.11 -5.91
N ASP A 15 -0.34 -18.74 -6.35
CA ASP A 15 -0.88 -19.11 -7.67
C ASP A 15 -0.02 -18.56 -8.81
N GLN A 16 0.38 -17.29 -8.74
CA GLN A 16 1.24 -16.68 -9.76
C GLN A 16 2.62 -17.34 -9.80
N VAL A 17 3.16 -17.76 -8.64
CA VAL A 17 4.39 -18.55 -8.57
C VAL A 17 4.20 -19.92 -9.23
N ALA A 18 3.09 -20.60 -8.94
CA ALA A 18 2.76 -21.91 -9.50
C ALA A 18 2.56 -21.84 -11.03
N HIS A 19 1.77 -20.89 -11.52
CA HIS A 19 1.56 -20.67 -12.94
C HIS A 19 2.86 -20.30 -13.67
N ARG A 20 3.74 -19.54 -13.02
CA ARG A 20 5.08 -19.26 -13.56
C ARG A 20 5.94 -20.51 -13.65
N ARG A 21 5.94 -21.37 -12.61
CA ARG A 21 6.66 -22.65 -12.61
C ARG A 21 6.12 -23.59 -13.70
N ALA A 22 4.80 -23.66 -13.88
CA ALA A 22 4.14 -24.46 -14.92
C ALA A 22 4.57 -24.07 -16.34
N ARG A 23 4.88 -22.79 -16.59
CA ARG A 23 5.38 -22.29 -17.88
C ARG A 23 6.86 -22.58 -18.16
N GLY A 24 7.60 -23.15 -17.20
CA GLY A 24 9.02 -23.48 -17.36
C GLY A 24 9.86 -22.28 -17.80
N SER A 25 10.69 -22.45 -18.84
CA SER A 25 11.55 -21.41 -19.39
C SER A 25 10.78 -20.18 -19.91
N ARG A 26 9.53 -20.35 -20.34
CA ARG A 26 8.63 -19.25 -20.77
C ARG A 26 8.07 -18.45 -19.60
N GLY A 27 8.27 -18.92 -18.37
CA GLY A 27 7.83 -18.25 -17.13
C GLY A 27 8.62 -16.98 -16.79
N GLY A 28 9.74 -16.70 -17.47
CA GLY A 28 10.56 -15.51 -17.25
C GLY A 28 11.23 -15.47 -15.87
N ARG A 29 11.94 -14.38 -15.52
CA ARG A 29 12.65 -14.22 -14.22
C ARG A 29 11.68 -13.83 -13.08
N PRO A 30 11.83 -14.32 -11.82
CA PRO A 30 10.97 -13.92 -10.70
C PRO A 30 11.21 -12.45 -10.30
N PRO A 31 10.23 -11.75 -9.72
CA PRO A 31 10.47 -10.49 -9.01
C PRO A 31 11.39 -10.69 -7.80
N ALA A 32 12.24 -9.70 -7.52
CA ALA A 32 13.09 -9.71 -6.33
C ALA A 32 12.29 -9.18 -5.13
N PHE A 33 11.52 -10.07 -4.50
CA PHE A 33 10.78 -9.76 -3.29
C PHE A 33 11.76 -9.62 -2.10
N ASP A 34 11.56 -8.56 -1.32
CA ASP A 34 12.31 -8.28 -0.10
C ASP A 34 11.33 -8.23 1.09
N SER A 35 11.37 -9.27 1.91
CA SER A 35 10.47 -9.43 3.06
C SER A 35 10.74 -8.41 4.17
N VAL A 36 11.98 -7.92 4.30
CA VAL A 36 12.35 -6.93 5.32
C VAL A 36 11.71 -5.60 4.98
N THR A 37 11.84 -5.18 3.72
CA THR A 37 11.20 -3.93 3.24
C THR A 37 9.67 -4.04 3.26
N HIS A 38 9.10 -5.22 2.97
CA HIS A 38 7.64 -5.42 2.96
C HIS A 38 7.00 -5.53 4.36
N LYS A 39 7.77 -5.81 5.42
CA LYS A 39 7.24 -6.10 6.77
C LYS A 39 6.29 -5.02 7.31
N ASN A 40 6.56 -3.76 7.01
CA ASN A 40 5.79 -2.62 7.53
C ASN A 40 4.62 -2.20 6.64
N CYS A 41 4.43 -2.87 5.49
CA CYS A 41 3.37 -2.55 4.54
C CYS A 41 1.98 -2.72 5.16
N SER A 42 1.78 -3.78 5.94
CA SER A 42 0.50 -4.04 6.64
C SER A 42 0.11 -2.93 7.61
N THR A 43 1.10 -2.33 8.31
CA THR A 43 0.88 -1.19 9.20
C THR A 43 0.48 0.06 8.42
N VAL A 44 1.15 0.33 7.30
CA VAL A 44 0.82 1.47 6.42
C VAL A 44 -0.58 1.32 5.83
N GLU A 45 -0.91 0.13 5.33
CA GLU A 45 -2.22 -0.18 4.76
C GLU A 45 -3.33 -0.04 5.80
N ARG A 46 -3.12 -0.57 7.02
CA ARG A 46 -4.07 -0.43 8.12
C ARG A 46 -4.27 1.04 8.52
N GLY A 47 -3.18 1.81 8.60
CA GLY A 47 -3.25 3.25 8.89
C GLY A 47 -4.03 4.01 7.82
N PHE A 48 -3.80 3.72 6.54
CA PHE A 48 -4.53 4.34 5.44
C PHE A 48 -6.00 3.91 5.40
N SER A 49 -6.29 2.64 5.69
CA SER A 49 -7.66 2.15 5.85
C SER A 49 -8.39 2.91 6.96
N HIS A 50 -7.71 3.17 8.08
CA HIS A 50 -8.28 3.95 9.16
C HIS A 50 -8.59 5.40 8.73
N LEU A 51 -7.65 6.07 8.04
CA LEU A 51 -7.87 7.41 7.49
C LEU A 51 -9.07 7.45 6.53
N LYS A 52 -9.32 6.37 5.78
CA LYS A 52 -10.47 6.26 4.87
C LYS A 52 -11.82 6.13 5.58
N HIS A 53 -11.88 5.88 6.88
CA HIS A 53 -13.14 6.05 7.62
C HIS A 53 -13.63 7.50 7.58
N HIS A 54 -12.72 8.46 7.42
CA HIS A 54 -13.08 9.86 7.24
C HIS A 54 -13.54 10.10 5.79
N ARG A 55 -14.85 10.38 5.60
CA ARG A 55 -15.50 10.50 4.29
C ARG A 55 -14.79 11.50 3.35
N ALA A 56 -14.27 12.60 3.88
CA ALA A 56 -13.53 13.59 3.09
C ALA A 56 -12.24 13.00 2.47
N LEU A 57 -11.55 12.12 3.19
CA LEU A 57 -10.35 11.43 2.69
C LEU A 57 -10.70 10.28 1.74
N ALA A 58 -11.80 9.56 1.99
CA ALA A 58 -12.25 8.48 1.13
C ALA A 58 -12.58 8.95 -0.29
N ILE A 59 -13.26 10.10 -0.41
CA ILE A 59 -13.74 10.59 -1.70
C ILE A 59 -12.72 11.51 -2.40
N ARG A 60 -11.75 12.08 -1.66
CA ARG A 60 -10.67 12.95 -2.20
C ARG A 60 -11.17 14.14 -3.04
N TYR A 61 -12.12 14.91 -2.52
CA TYR A 61 -12.57 16.14 -3.21
C TYR A 61 -11.58 17.32 -3.14
N ASP A 62 -10.60 17.25 -2.22
CA ASP A 62 -9.59 18.31 -2.07
C ASP A 62 -8.65 18.37 -3.28
N LYS A 63 -8.82 19.41 -4.12
CA LYS A 63 -7.94 19.68 -5.26
C LYS A 63 -6.59 20.27 -4.87
N LEU A 64 -6.54 20.97 -3.72
CA LEU A 64 -5.34 21.64 -3.22
C LEU A 64 -4.60 20.72 -2.26
N ALA A 65 -3.30 20.50 -2.49
CA ALA A 65 -2.46 19.65 -1.65
C ALA A 65 -2.48 20.09 -0.16
N VAL A 66 -2.46 21.39 0.10
CA VAL A 66 -2.56 21.95 1.46
C VAL A 66 -3.86 21.56 2.17
N ARG A 67 -5.00 21.59 1.46
CA ARG A 67 -6.30 21.23 2.05
C ARG A 67 -6.37 19.74 2.33
N TYR A 68 -5.92 18.92 1.38
CA TYR A 68 -5.83 17.47 1.58
C TYR A 68 -4.95 17.10 2.78
N GLN A 69 -3.81 17.78 2.92
CA GLN A 69 -2.91 17.57 4.06
C GLN A 69 -3.53 17.98 5.40
N ALA A 70 -4.27 19.09 5.44
CA ALA A 70 -5.02 19.49 6.64
C ALA A 70 -6.07 18.43 7.02
N THR A 71 -6.81 17.89 6.03
CA THR A 71 -7.79 16.82 6.27
C THR A 71 -7.12 15.54 6.81
N ILE A 72 -5.92 15.18 6.33
CA ILE A 72 -5.14 14.05 6.88
C ILE A 72 -4.80 14.28 8.35
N HIS A 73 -4.33 15.47 8.70
CA HIS A 73 -3.97 15.80 10.09
C HIS A 73 -5.18 15.73 11.02
N ILE A 74 -6.31 16.30 10.61
CA ILE A 74 -7.56 16.24 11.37
C ILE A 74 -7.99 14.79 11.59
N ALA A 75 -8.03 13.97 10.53
CA ALA A 75 -8.42 12.56 10.64
C ALA A 75 -7.46 11.74 11.53
N ARG A 76 -6.16 12.06 11.51
CA ARG A 76 -5.17 11.41 12.38
C ARG A 76 -5.36 11.79 13.85
N ILE A 77 -5.65 13.07 14.13
CA ILE A 77 -5.93 13.55 15.49
C ILE A 77 -7.20 12.88 16.03
N ASP A 78 -8.28 12.87 15.23
CA ASP A 78 -9.55 12.21 15.60
C ASP A 78 -9.36 10.72 15.88
N HIS A 79 -8.61 10.01 15.04
CA HIS A 79 -8.26 8.60 15.29
C HIS A 79 -7.55 8.42 16.63
N TRP A 80 -6.55 9.27 16.92
CA TRP A 80 -5.76 9.17 18.14
C TRP A 80 -6.62 9.41 19.38
N LEU A 81 -7.50 10.41 19.35
CA LEU A 81 -8.42 10.71 20.45
C LEU A 81 -9.38 9.56 20.73
N LYS A 82 -9.94 8.93 19.69
CA LYS A 82 -10.86 7.78 19.83
C LYS A 82 -10.20 6.51 20.37
N GLY A 83 -8.88 6.39 20.31
CA GLY A 83 -8.15 5.24 20.83
C GLY A 83 -7.74 5.33 22.30
N HIS A 84 -7.94 6.49 22.96
CA HIS A 84 -7.53 6.76 24.34
C HIS A 84 -8.71 6.99 25.31
N THR A 85 -9.95 6.81 24.83
CA THR A 85 -11.18 6.73 25.62
C THR A 85 -11.76 5.33 25.48
#